data_AF-A0AAJ8KRL2-F1
#
_entry.id   AF-A0AAJ8KRL2-F1
#
_cell.length_a   1.000
_cell.length_b   1.000
_cell.length_c   1.000
_cell.angle_alpha   90.00
_cell.angle_beta   90.00
_cell.angle_gamma   90.00
#
_symmetry.space_group_name_H-M   'P 1'
#
loop_
_entity.id
_entity.type
_entity.pdbx_description
1 polymer ?
#
loop_
_entity_poly.entity_id
_entity_poly.type
_entity_poly.pdbx_seq_one_letter_code
_entity_poly.pdbx_strand_id
1 'polypeptide(L)'
;MQLSSAALWCLTLLAGSVSPSPISLHADQKPLILKEGDSWHHYDDGPSNHSGILELLDQYAPIFKLSELESFFPSSVDYMFPHYNYTESRAGDIQPLNGSLLSRSQLYKIPPDTFLSIRESHNPQPFLEEESEYLFGPYDRDNDAEDGRGKVEEEVYGFGVDQGNGIIDLWYWTFYPFNFGKPVGPFGILGNHVADWEHLRMRTINGQPVSADYTTHTGGRFSAGTFRWEDIEKIDRRPVAYVAAGSHGVGKLFKLVDITDDEGPIWDTKDHVVPAVYWDGPESRRRIWHRGDSSWLNYRGNWGNKGQDDCWWHRVVGYCQVVDAPWGPNRYFGIPPDCILAPLVAGRSTYDFKFSSSVLDWAKEHNIALVKIEQVCTRPKNNDDDDDDDDDPDDVYVYNDEEEGEIEIWNVQGLTEFKGTERHTVNLAPCKGRQSAVRAYKLSLCLINGKCLSSSRERRICTYEQGKKGKKFGGAVNLLDVDDWRWNY
;
A
#
# COMPACT_ATOMS: atom_id res chain seq x y z
N MET A 1 -23.60 11.40 -34.77
CA MET A 1 -22.78 10.91 -33.65
C MET A 1 -21.59 11.84 -33.53
N GLN A 2 -21.71 12.86 -32.68
CA GLN A 2 -20.56 13.62 -32.20
C GLN A 2 -19.92 12.73 -31.14
N LEU A 3 -18.70 12.25 -31.41
CA LEU A 3 -17.88 11.65 -30.35
C LEU A 3 -17.51 12.78 -29.40
N SER A 4 -17.74 12.59 -28.10
CA SER A 4 -17.35 13.55 -27.06
C SER A 4 -15.83 13.74 -27.09
N SER A 5 -15.36 14.92 -26.68
CA SER A 5 -13.94 15.30 -26.67
C SER A 5 -13.07 14.27 -25.92
N ALA A 6 -13.62 13.64 -24.89
CA ALA A 6 -12.97 12.59 -24.09
C ALA A 6 -12.67 11.32 -24.91
N ALA A 7 -13.57 10.90 -25.81
CA ALA A 7 -13.41 9.70 -26.62
C ALA A 7 -12.28 9.79 -27.67
N LEU A 8 -11.87 11.01 -28.06
CA LEU A 8 -10.78 11.22 -29.02
C LEU A 8 -9.38 11.01 -28.41
N TRP A 9 -9.24 11.12 -27.08
CA TRP A 9 -7.94 11.01 -26.40
C TRP A 9 -7.46 9.56 -26.21
N CYS A 10 -8.37 8.58 -26.11
CA CYS A 10 -7.99 7.17 -25.98
C CYS A 10 -7.26 6.59 -27.21
N LEU A 11 -7.24 7.28 -28.35
CA LEU A 11 -6.67 6.80 -29.62
C LEU A 11 -5.14 6.78 -29.66
N THR A 12 -4.43 7.50 -28.79
CA THR A 12 -2.95 7.58 -28.81
C THR A 12 -2.24 6.45 -28.05
N LEU A 13 -2.97 5.62 -27.30
CA LEU A 13 -2.42 4.64 -26.35
C LEU A 13 -2.01 3.27 -26.93
N LEU A 14 -2.22 3.01 -28.23
CA LEU A 14 -2.11 1.65 -28.81
C LEU A 14 -0.74 1.27 -29.40
N ALA A 15 0.34 2.04 -29.17
CA ALA A 15 1.64 1.79 -29.81
C ALA A 15 2.79 1.34 -28.88
N GLY A 16 2.53 1.05 -27.60
CA GLY A 16 3.54 0.55 -26.66
C GLY A 16 3.39 -0.95 -26.40
N SER A 17 4.25 -1.78 -26.98
CA SER A 17 4.30 -3.22 -26.69
C SER A 17 4.98 -3.47 -25.34
N VAL A 18 4.26 -4.02 -24.36
CA VAL A 18 4.86 -4.58 -23.14
C VAL A 18 4.49 -6.07 -23.06
N SER A 19 5.51 -6.91 -22.95
CA SER A 19 5.37 -8.36 -22.81
C SER A 19 4.84 -8.75 -21.43
N PRO A 20 3.86 -9.67 -21.32
CA PRO A 20 3.34 -10.09 -20.03
C PRO A 20 4.21 -11.18 -19.38
N SER A 21 4.50 -11.02 -18.09
CA SER A 21 4.95 -12.11 -17.21
C SER A 21 3.81 -12.49 -16.26
N PRO A 22 3.64 -13.79 -15.93
CA PRO A 22 2.56 -14.26 -15.08
C PRO A 22 2.79 -13.83 -13.63
N ILE A 23 1.73 -13.34 -12.97
CA ILE A 23 1.78 -12.91 -11.57
C ILE A 23 1.31 -14.06 -10.66
N SER A 24 2.08 -14.27 -9.59
CA SER A 24 1.85 -15.28 -8.57
C SER A 24 0.59 -15.04 -7.73
N LEU A 25 -0.11 -16.14 -7.47
CA LEU A 25 -1.32 -16.36 -6.69
C LEU A 25 -1.51 -15.42 -5.47
N HIS A 26 -2.69 -14.79 -5.42
CA HIS A 26 -3.24 -14.25 -4.18
C HIS A 26 -3.15 -15.27 -3.06
N ALA A 27 -2.53 -14.87 -1.94
CA ALA A 27 -2.80 -15.54 -0.67
C ALA A 27 -4.29 -15.36 -0.38
N ASP A 28 -5.04 -16.48 -0.25
CA ASP A 28 -6.44 -16.50 0.17
C ASP A 28 -6.68 -15.54 1.34
N GLN A 29 -7.26 -14.37 1.04
CA GLN A 29 -7.65 -13.39 2.03
C GLN A 29 -8.97 -13.86 2.67
N LYS A 30 -8.87 -14.60 3.78
CA LYS A 30 -10.06 -15.00 4.54
C LYS A 30 -10.68 -13.81 5.25
N PRO A 31 -12.02 -13.73 5.34
CA PRO A 31 -12.70 -12.69 6.11
C PRO A 31 -12.31 -12.77 7.58
N LEU A 32 -12.06 -11.61 8.19
CA LEU A 32 -11.88 -11.49 9.63
C LEU A 32 -13.25 -11.64 10.30
N ILE A 33 -13.55 -12.86 10.75
CA ILE A 33 -14.76 -13.17 11.51
C ILE A 33 -14.54 -12.67 12.95
N LEU A 34 -15.12 -11.53 13.29
CA LEU A 34 -15.19 -11.08 14.68
C LEU A 34 -16.20 -11.98 15.44
N LYS A 35 -15.81 -12.42 16.64
CA LYS A 35 -16.72 -13.14 17.55
C LYS A 35 -17.77 -12.16 18.09
N GLU A 36 -19.02 -12.60 18.11
CA GLU A 36 -20.13 -11.87 18.74
C GLU A 36 -19.81 -11.60 20.23
N GLY A 37 -19.62 -10.33 20.60
CA GLY A 37 -19.36 -9.95 22.00
C GLY A 37 -18.53 -8.68 22.25
N ASP A 38 -17.93 -8.07 21.23
CA ASP A 38 -17.12 -6.85 21.42
C ASP A 38 -18.01 -5.65 21.80
N SER A 39 -17.82 -5.15 23.02
CA SER A 39 -18.48 -3.93 23.50
C SER A 39 -17.96 -2.71 22.74
N TRP A 40 -18.84 -2.05 21.98
CA TRP A 40 -18.52 -0.81 21.27
C TRP A 40 -18.27 0.33 22.26
N HIS A 41 -17.06 0.91 22.25
CA HIS A 41 -16.81 2.16 22.95
C HIS A 41 -17.40 3.31 22.14
N HIS A 42 -18.33 4.02 22.77
CA HIS A 42 -18.99 5.19 22.23
C HIS A 42 -18.08 6.41 22.41
N TYR A 43 -17.72 7.07 21.30
CA TYR A 43 -16.98 8.33 21.34
C TYR A 43 -17.98 9.50 21.39
N ASP A 44 -17.88 10.30 22.43
CA ASP A 44 -18.41 11.66 22.50
C ASP A 44 -17.19 12.60 22.46
N ASP A 45 -17.30 13.73 21.75
CA ASP A 45 -16.25 14.72 21.49
C ASP A 45 -15.67 15.34 22.78
N GLY A 46 -14.81 14.59 23.46
CA GLY A 46 -13.98 15.06 24.57
C GLY A 46 -12.58 15.44 24.09
N PRO A 47 -11.89 16.39 24.75
CA PRO A 47 -10.60 16.89 24.32
C PRO A 47 -9.53 15.83 24.61
N SER A 48 -9.27 14.95 23.65
CA SER A 48 -8.29 13.86 23.75
C SER A 48 -7.19 13.98 22.71
N ASN A 49 -6.00 13.50 23.09
CA ASN A 49 -4.68 13.29 22.43
C ASN A 49 -4.56 13.14 20.89
N HIS A 50 -5.68 13.16 20.16
CA HIS A 50 -5.76 13.00 18.71
C HIS A 50 -5.60 14.31 17.94
N SER A 51 -5.71 15.48 18.58
CA SER A 51 -5.53 16.77 17.89
C SER A 51 -4.18 16.84 17.17
N GLY A 52 -3.11 16.37 17.80
CA GLY A 52 -1.79 16.29 17.16
C GLY A 52 -1.74 15.33 15.97
N ILE A 53 -2.52 14.24 15.98
CA ILE A 53 -2.61 13.31 14.85
C ILE A 53 -3.34 13.98 13.67
N LEU A 54 -4.42 14.70 13.94
CA LEU A 54 -5.17 15.43 12.91
C LEU A 54 -4.34 16.58 12.33
N GLU A 55 -3.59 17.30 13.18
CA GLU A 55 -2.63 18.33 12.76
C GLU A 55 -1.53 17.74 11.85
N LEU A 56 -1.04 16.53 12.15
CA LEU A 56 -0.06 15.85 11.30
C LEU A 56 -0.64 15.48 9.93
N LEU A 57 -1.90 15.03 9.86
CA LEU A 57 -2.57 14.73 8.59
C LEU A 57 -2.70 15.99 7.71
N ASP A 58 -3.05 17.12 8.31
CA ASP A 58 -3.16 18.39 7.60
C ASP A 58 -1.77 18.91 7.16
N GLN A 59 -0.80 18.93 8.10
CA GLN A 59 0.55 19.42 7.87
C GLN A 59 1.25 18.70 6.71
N TYR A 60 1.00 17.40 6.56
CA TYR A 60 1.71 16.53 5.64
C TYR A 60 0.83 16.04 4.48
N ALA A 61 -0.32 16.70 4.24
CA ALA A 61 -1.22 16.42 3.13
C ALA A 61 -0.46 16.37 1.79
N PRO A 62 -0.49 15.24 1.06
CA PRO A 62 0.33 15.04 -0.12
C PRO A 62 -0.08 15.92 -1.31
N ILE A 63 0.80 16.02 -2.28
CA ILE A 63 0.45 16.51 -3.62
C ILE A 63 0.53 15.32 -4.57
N PHE A 64 -0.58 15.00 -5.22
CA PHE A 64 -0.60 13.99 -6.26
C PHE A 64 -0.45 14.67 -7.63
N LYS A 65 0.43 14.13 -8.46
CA LYS A 65 0.64 14.54 -9.85
C LYS A 65 0.10 13.43 -10.73
N LEU A 66 -0.90 13.75 -11.53
CA LEU A 66 -1.54 12.80 -12.44
C LEU A 66 -0.83 12.85 -13.79
N SER A 67 -0.88 11.74 -14.53
CA SER A 67 -0.39 11.68 -15.91
C SER A 67 -1.23 12.56 -16.83
N GLU A 68 -0.61 13.16 -17.86
CA GLU A 68 -1.35 13.87 -18.92
C GLU A 68 -2.33 12.96 -19.67
N LEU A 69 -2.09 11.65 -19.63
CA LEU A 69 -2.93 10.63 -20.26
C LEU A 69 -4.07 10.15 -19.35
N GLU A 70 -4.17 10.64 -18.09
CA GLU A 70 -5.24 10.23 -17.19
C GLU A 70 -6.61 10.63 -17.75
N SER A 71 -7.51 9.66 -17.83
CA SER A 71 -8.89 9.87 -18.27
C SER A 71 -9.91 9.54 -17.18
N PHE A 72 -9.51 8.77 -16.16
CA PHE A 72 -10.31 8.33 -15.03
C PHE A 72 -9.85 9.08 -13.79
N PHE A 73 -10.40 10.27 -13.58
CA PHE A 73 -9.98 11.18 -12.53
C PHE A 73 -10.53 10.76 -11.15
N PRO A 74 -9.86 11.16 -10.06
CA PRO A 74 -10.33 10.88 -8.71
C PRO A 74 -11.68 11.55 -8.46
N SER A 75 -12.37 11.10 -7.42
CA SER A 75 -13.64 11.69 -6.98
C SER A 75 -13.83 11.51 -5.47
N SER A 76 -14.77 12.25 -4.87
CA SER A 76 -15.32 11.87 -3.57
C SER A 76 -16.18 10.59 -3.62
N VAL A 77 -16.33 9.89 -2.50
CA VAL A 77 -17.27 8.76 -2.40
C VAL A 77 -18.73 9.18 -2.64
N ASP A 78 -19.07 10.43 -2.31
CA ASP A 78 -20.42 10.96 -2.54
C ASP A 78 -20.76 11.09 -4.02
N TYR A 79 -19.76 11.40 -4.85
CA TYR A 79 -19.92 11.46 -6.30
C TYR A 79 -20.46 10.14 -6.85
N MET A 80 -20.00 9.00 -6.32
CA MET A 80 -20.45 7.67 -6.76
C MET A 80 -21.78 7.21 -6.16
N PHE A 81 -22.23 7.78 -5.03
CA PHE A 81 -23.44 7.31 -4.34
C PHE A 81 -24.70 7.26 -5.21
N PRO A 82 -25.02 8.25 -6.06
CA PRO A 82 -26.21 8.19 -6.92
C PRO A 82 -26.19 7.07 -7.96
N HIS A 83 -25.01 6.54 -8.28
CA HIS A 83 -24.83 5.57 -9.36
C HIS A 83 -24.98 4.12 -8.90
N TYR A 84 -24.76 3.84 -7.62
CA TYR A 84 -24.98 2.49 -7.09
C TYR A 84 -26.46 2.10 -7.08
N ASN A 85 -26.79 0.93 -7.61
CA ASN A 85 -28.18 0.51 -7.76
C ASN A 85 -28.55 -0.77 -6.99
N TYR A 86 -27.58 -1.64 -6.71
CA TYR A 86 -27.84 -2.92 -6.06
C TYR A 86 -26.64 -3.41 -5.24
N THR A 87 -26.91 -4.36 -4.33
CA THR A 87 -25.87 -5.16 -3.71
C THR A 87 -25.84 -6.57 -4.30
N GLU A 88 -24.65 -7.12 -4.48
CA GLU A 88 -24.46 -8.51 -4.91
C GLU A 88 -23.70 -9.31 -3.84
N SER A 89 -24.16 -10.51 -3.49
CA SER A 89 -23.41 -11.40 -2.58
C SER A 89 -22.26 -12.11 -3.33
N ARG A 90 -21.27 -12.66 -2.62
CA ARG A 90 -20.26 -13.52 -3.29
C ARG A 90 -20.89 -14.72 -4.03
N ALA A 91 -22.05 -15.20 -3.60
CA ALA A 91 -22.79 -16.28 -4.25
C ALA A 91 -23.57 -15.81 -5.51
N GLY A 92 -23.62 -14.50 -5.78
CA GLY A 92 -24.34 -13.91 -6.91
C GLY A 92 -25.78 -13.48 -6.60
N ASP A 93 -26.19 -13.44 -5.33
CA ASP A 93 -27.53 -12.99 -4.96
C ASP A 93 -27.61 -11.47 -5.08
N ILE A 94 -28.52 -10.98 -5.93
CA ILE A 94 -28.72 -9.56 -6.19
C ILE A 94 -29.89 -9.03 -5.36
N GLN A 95 -29.67 -7.92 -4.65
CA GLN A 95 -30.71 -7.18 -3.94
C GLN A 95 -30.72 -5.70 -4.37
N PRO A 96 -31.87 -5.13 -4.78
CA PRO A 96 -31.97 -3.70 -5.06
C PRO A 96 -31.56 -2.86 -3.85
N LEU A 97 -30.80 -1.80 -4.07
CA LEU A 97 -30.32 -0.94 -3.00
C LEU A 97 -31.36 0.15 -2.69
N ASN A 98 -31.63 0.37 -1.40
CA ASN A 98 -32.41 1.52 -0.98
C ASN A 98 -31.52 2.77 -0.99
N GLY A 99 -31.83 3.74 -1.83
CA GLY A 99 -31.08 5.00 -1.96
C GLY A 99 -30.90 5.76 -0.64
N SER A 100 -31.73 5.57 0.38
CA SER A 100 -31.51 6.18 1.69
C SER A 100 -30.26 5.66 2.42
N LEU A 101 -29.71 4.50 2.01
CA LEU A 101 -28.48 3.94 2.54
C LEU A 101 -27.22 4.55 1.88
N LEU A 102 -27.39 5.15 0.70
CA LEU A 102 -26.31 5.77 -0.08
C LEU A 102 -26.04 7.19 0.42
N SER A 103 -25.50 7.26 1.63
CA SER A 103 -25.01 8.50 2.20
C SER A 103 -23.92 8.21 3.22
N ARG A 104 -23.09 9.22 3.48
CA ARG A 104 -22.03 9.14 4.48
C ARG A 104 -22.49 8.67 5.86
N SER A 105 -23.73 8.98 6.25
CA SER A 105 -24.26 8.62 7.56
C SER A 105 -24.90 7.23 7.63
N GLN A 106 -25.18 6.59 6.50
CA GLN A 106 -25.98 5.34 6.45
C GLN A 106 -25.25 4.16 5.80
N LEU A 107 -24.17 4.39 5.03
CA LEU A 107 -23.50 3.37 4.23
C LEU A 107 -23.08 2.13 5.04
N TYR A 108 -22.66 2.33 6.29
CA TYR A 108 -22.23 1.25 7.19
C TYR A 108 -23.29 0.19 7.48
N LYS A 109 -24.57 0.48 7.22
CA LYS A 109 -25.69 -0.45 7.43
C LYS A 109 -25.79 -1.49 6.32
N ILE A 110 -25.10 -1.30 5.20
CA ILE A 110 -25.04 -2.27 4.11
C ILE A 110 -24.23 -3.49 4.58
N PRO A 111 -24.70 -4.73 4.31
CA PRO A 111 -24.02 -5.94 4.76
C PRO A 111 -22.57 -6.05 4.27
N PRO A 112 -21.63 -6.53 5.13
CA PRO A 112 -20.19 -6.54 4.82
C PRO A 112 -19.77 -7.54 3.73
N ASP A 113 -20.58 -8.58 3.46
CA ASP A 113 -20.24 -9.62 2.48
C ASP A 113 -20.92 -9.39 1.12
N THR A 114 -21.12 -8.11 0.77
CA THR A 114 -21.75 -7.70 -0.48
C THR A 114 -20.91 -6.70 -1.25
N PHE A 115 -21.09 -6.68 -2.56
CA PHE A 115 -20.54 -5.73 -3.53
C PHE A 115 -21.52 -4.59 -3.73
N LEU A 116 -21.05 -3.34 -3.68
CA LEU A 116 -21.84 -2.14 -3.92
C LEU A 116 -21.77 -1.79 -5.41
N SER A 117 -22.77 -2.23 -6.17
CA SER A 117 -22.68 -2.40 -7.62
C SER A 117 -23.50 -1.38 -8.41
N ILE A 118 -23.02 -1.08 -9.62
CA ILE A 118 -23.72 -0.30 -10.66
C ILE A 118 -24.32 -1.23 -11.72
N ARG A 119 -25.31 -0.76 -12.48
CA ARG A 119 -25.96 -1.53 -13.56
C ARG A 119 -25.34 -1.28 -14.93
N GLU A 120 -24.80 -0.09 -15.12
CA GLU A 120 -24.26 0.38 -16.38
C GLU A 120 -23.02 -0.42 -16.79
N SER A 121 -22.73 -0.39 -18.09
CA SER A 121 -21.59 -1.09 -18.69
C SER A 121 -20.25 -0.56 -18.14
N HIS A 122 -19.42 -1.45 -17.59
CA HIS A 122 -18.18 -1.08 -16.88
C HIS A 122 -16.99 -1.94 -17.27
N ASN A 123 -17.02 -2.50 -18.48
CA ASN A 123 -15.89 -3.22 -19.06
C ASN A 123 -15.47 -2.58 -20.38
N PRO A 124 -14.96 -1.34 -20.35
CA PRO A 124 -14.51 -0.65 -21.56
C PRO A 124 -13.39 -1.43 -22.24
N GLN A 125 -13.50 -1.52 -23.57
CA GLN A 125 -12.52 -2.18 -24.43
C GLN A 125 -12.28 -1.35 -25.72
N PRO A 126 -11.84 -0.07 -25.71
CA PRO A 126 -11.29 0.82 -24.68
C PRO A 126 -12.21 2.00 -24.31
N PHE A 127 -13.47 2.00 -24.75
CA PHE A 127 -14.40 3.12 -24.57
C PHE A 127 -15.51 2.74 -23.59
N LEU A 128 -15.92 3.71 -22.76
CA LEU A 128 -17.13 3.62 -21.97
C LEU A 128 -18.36 3.93 -22.83
N GLU A 129 -19.49 3.36 -22.42
CA GLU A 129 -20.79 3.73 -22.95
C GLU A 129 -21.24 5.08 -22.37
N GLU A 130 -22.10 5.80 -23.08
CA GLU A 130 -22.57 7.15 -22.69
C GLU A 130 -23.18 7.17 -21.28
N GLU A 131 -23.91 6.11 -20.92
CA GLU A 131 -24.50 5.96 -19.58
C GLU A 131 -23.48 5.78 -18.45
N SER A 132 -22.24 5.42 -18.78
CA SER A 132 -21.15 5.16 -17.84
C SER A 132 -20.11 6.27 -17.82
N GLU A 133 -20.30 7.39 -18.53
CA GLU A 133 -19.30 8.48 -18.59
C GLU A 133 -18.98 9.08 -17.22
N TYR A 134 -19.87 8.94 -16.22
CA TYR A 134 -19.59 9.35 -14.85
C TYR A 134 -18.37 8.65 -14.25
N LEU A 135 -17.99 7.47 -14.77
CA LEU A 135 -16.80 6.72 -14.36
C LEU A 135 -15.48 7.42 -14.73
N PHE A 136 -15.49 8.42 -15.62
CA PHE A 136 -14.31 9.28 -15.86
C PHE A 136 -14.02 10.24 -14.68
N GLY A 137 -14.94 10.36 -13.73
CA GLY A 137 -14.81 11.28 -12.61
C GLY A 137 -15.27 12.72 -12.93
N PRO A 138 -15.37 13.57 -11.89
CA PRO A 138 -15.93 14.92 -11.99
C PRO A 138 -14.98 15.96 -12.60
N TYR A 139 -13.72 15.62 -12.81
CA TYR A 139 -12.71 16.58 -13.29
C TYR A 139 -13.02 17.03 -14.73
N ASP A 140 -13.10 18.35 -14.90
CA ASP A 140 -13.36 18.98 -16.19
C ASP A 140 -12.04 19.48 -16.80
N ARG A 141 -11.63 18.85 -17.90
CA ARG A 141 -10.43 19.19 -18.68
C ARG A 141 -10.51 20.57 -19.34
N ASP A 142 -11.69 21.19 -19.44
CA ASP A 142 -11.82 22.52 -20.04
C ASP A 142 -11.42 23.67 -19.09
N ASN A 143 -11.10 23.37 -17.81
CA ASN A 143 -10.69 24.34 -16.78
C ASN A 143 -9.19 24.24 -16.43
N ASP A 144 -8.32 24.13 -17.43
CA ASP A 144 -6.87 24.12 -17.19
C ASP A 144 -6.37 25.42 -16.53
N ALA A 145 -5.43 25.30 -15.60
CA ALA A 145 -4.86 26.45 -14.89
C ALA A 145 -3.93 27.28 -15.79
N GLU A 146 -3.52 28.47 -15.33
CA GLU A 146 -2.68 29.40 -16.10
C GLU A 146 -1.31 28.82 -16.49
N ASP A 147 -0.81 27.81 -15.77
CA ASP A 147 0.44 27.10 -16.08
C ASP A 147 0.26 25.98 -17.13
N GLY A 148 -0.95 25.80 -17.65
CA GLY A 148 -1.31 24.77 -18.61
C GLY A 148 -1.53 23.39 -17.98
N ARG A 149 -1.38 23.26 -16.65
CA ARG A 149 -1.69 22.04 -15.91
C ARG A 149 -3.01 22.26 -15.19
N GLY A 150 -4.04 21.49 -15.51
CA GLY A 150 -5.29 21.66 -14.78
C GLY A 150 -5.22 21.18 -13.32
N LYS A 151 -6.27 21.46 -12.55
CA LYS A 151 -6.26 21.35 -11.08
C LYS A 151 -7.39 20.46 -10.56
N VAL A 152 -7.02 19.45 -9.79
CA VAL A 152 -7.96 18.55 -9.10
C VAL A 152 -8.13 19.02 -7.66
N GLU A 153 -9.38 19.11 -7.19
CA GLU A 153 -9.75 19.57 -5.84
C GLU A 153 -10.57 18.52 -5.06
N GLU A 154 -10.51 17.26 -5.49
CA GLU A 154 -11.27 16.17 -4.87
C GLU A 154 -10.74 15.82 -3.47
N GLU A 155 -11.60 15.22 -2.66
CA GLU A 155 -11.26 14.84 -1.29
C GLU A 155 -10.21 13.73 -1.24
N VAL A 156 -9.34 13.81 -0.22
CA VAL A 156 -8.45 12.70 0.17
C VAL A 156 -8.78 12.27 1.59
N TYR A 157 -8.85 10.96 1.82
CA TYR A 157 -9.27 10.41 3.09
C TYR A 157 -8.05 10.09 3.97
N GLY A 158 -7.82 10.96 4.96
CA GLY A 158 -6.66 10.90 5.86
C GLY A 158 -6.93 10.03 7.08
N PHE A 159 -6.08 9.04 7.35
CA PHE A 159 -6.15 8.21 8.56
C PHE A 159 -4.85 8.25 9.35
N GLY A 160 -4.94 8.77 10.56
CA GLY A 160 -3.86 8.71 11.52
C GLY A 160 -3.92 7.44 12.36
N VAL A 161 -2.81 6.70 12.39
CA VAL A 161 -2.68 5.42 13.08
C VAL A 161 -1.54 5.49 14.09
N ASP A 162 -1.88 5.55 15.37
CA ASP A 162 -0.90 5.57 16.46
C ASP A 162 -0.32 4.18 16.71
N GLN A 163 0.93 3.96 16.32
CA GLN A 163 1.64 2.69 16.49
C GLN A 163 2.33 2.58 17.87
N GLY A 164 2.33 3.66 18.66
CA GLY A 164 2.98 3.75 19.96
C GLY A 164 4.42 4.24 19.87
N ASN A 165 5.03 4.55 21.02
CA ASN A 165 6.40 5.07 21.10
C ASN A 165 6.65 6.32 20.22
N GLY A 166 5.61 7.15 20.04
CA GLY A 166 5.66 8.35 19.20
C GLY A 166 5.61 8.08 17.70
N ILE A 167 5.36 6.84 17.27
CA ILE A 167 5.26 6.47 15.85
C ILE A 167 3.82 6.66 15.40
N ILE A 168 3.59 7.54 14.43
CA ILE A 168 2.29 7.75 13.80
C ILE A 168 2.42 7.48 12.30
N ASP A 169 1.63 6.53 11.80
CA ASP A 169 1.45 6.32 10.37
C ASP A 169 0.27 7.18 9.87
N LEU A 170 0.54 8.01 8.87
CA LEU A 170 -0.41 8.88 8.20
C LEU A 170 -0.74 8.25 6.84
N TRP A 171 -1.97 7.81 6.67
CA TRP A 171 -2.44 7.23 5.41
C TRP A 171 -3.31 8.23 4.68
N TYR A 172 -3.06 8.43 3.40
CA TYR A 172 -3.85 9.27 2.52
C TYR A 172 -4.45 8.39 1.44
N TRP A 173 -5.73 8.06 1.60
CA TRP A 173 -6.46 7.24 0.66
C TRP A 173 -7.15 8.10 -0.39
N THR A 174 -6.99 7.72 -1.65
CA THR A 174 -7.58 8.36 -2.82
C THR A 174 -8.63 7.44 -3.41
N PHE A 175 -9.73 8.00 -3.90
CA PHE A 175 -10.83 7.25 -4.49
C PHE A 175 -11.02 7.64 -5.95
N TYR A 176 -11.21 6.64 -6.81
CA TYR A 176 -11.52 6.82 -8.22
C TYR A 176 -12.82 6.07 -8.53
N PRO A 177 -13.73 6.62 -9.36
CA PRO A 177 -14.94 5.92 -9.77
C PRO A 177 -14.68 4.60 -10.50
N PHE A 178 -13.52 4.48 -11.16
CA PHE A 178 -13.22 3.35 -12.03
C PHE A 178 -11.72 3.24 -12.28
N ASN A 179 -11.17 2.04 -12.17
CA ASN A 179 -9.82 1.71 -12.63
C ASN A 179 -9.87 1.12 -14.03
N PHE A 180 -9.15 1.74 -14.96
CA PHE A 180 -8.92 1.20 -16.28
C PHE A 180 -7.72 0.24 -16.27
N GLY A 181 -8.01 -1.00 -16.64
CA GLY A 181 -7.04 -2.07 -16.68
C GLY A 181 -5.94 -1.86 -17.72
N LYS A 182 -5.06 -2.86 -17.84
CA LYS A 182 -3.92 -2.81 -18.77
C LYS A 182 -4.21 -3.55 -20.06
N PRO A 183 -3.75 -3.06 -21.22
CA PRO A 183 -3.80 -3.83 -22.46
C PRO A 183 -2.85 -5.03 -22.37
N VAL A 184 -3.37 -6.25 -22.47
CA VAL A 184 -2.62 -7.49 -22.42
C VAL A 184 -2.75 -8.25 -23.74
N GLY A 185 -2.16 -7.68 -24.79
CA GLY A 185 -2.08 -8.28 -26.13
C GLY A 185 -3.42 -8.85 -26.61
N PRO A 186 -3.50 -10.16 -26.92
CA PRO A 186 -4.73 -10.76 -27.46
C PRO A 186 -5.88 -10.89 -26.45
N PHE A 187 -5.64 -10.61 -25.15
CA PHE A 187 -6.64 -10.73 -24.10
C PHE A 187 -7.45 -9.43 -23.89
N GLY A 188 -7.09 -8.35 -24.59
CA GLY A 188 -7.74 -7.04 -24.46
C GLY A 188 -7.27 -6.30 -23.20
N ILE A 189 -8.13 -5.44 -22.65
CA ILE A 189 -7.84 -4.70 -21.41
C ILE A 189 -8.28 -5.55 -20.22
N LEU A 190 -7.33 -5.85 -19.34
CA LEU A 190 -7.53 -6.71 -18.17
C LEU A 190 -7.39 -5.93 -16.87
N GLY A 191 -8.23 -6.25 -15.88
CA GLY A 191 -8.20 -5.63 -14.56
C GLY A 191 -9.09 -4.39 -14.40
N ASN A 192 -10.04 -4.17 -15.31
CA ASN A 192 -11.08 -3.15 -15.15
C ASN A 192 -11.87 -3.40 -13.86
N HIS A 193 -12.17 -2.35 -13.11
CA HIS A 193 -13.06 -2.48 -11.96
C HIS A 193 -13.70 -1.13 -11.60
N VAL A 194 -14.96 -1.20 -11.18
CA VAL A 194 -15.71 -0.04 -10.64
C VAL A 194 -15.22 0.22 -9.23
N ALA A 195 -15.04 1.49 -8.90
CA ALA A 195 -14.41 1.99 -7.68
C ALA A 195 -12.97 1.53 -7.51
N ASP A 196 -12.05 2.45 -7.25
CA ASP A 196 -10.66 2.11 -6.98
C ASP A 196 -10.13 2.92 -5.81
N TRP A 197 -9.36 2.25 -4.98
CA TRP A 197 -8.85 2.76 -3.71
C TRP A 197 -7.34 2.57 -3.67
N GLU A 198 -6.64 3.68 -3.79
CA GLU A 198 -5.19 3.76 -3.71
C GLU A 198 -4.77 4.56 -2.49
N HIS A 199 -3.50 4.44 -2.08
CA HIS A 199 -3.03 5.18 -0.92
C HIS A 199 -1.54 5.53 -0.95
N LEU A 200 -1.22 6.65 -0.32
CA LEU A 200 0.12 6.97 0.14
C LEU A 200 0.18 6.82 1.66
N ARG A 201 1.22 6.17 2.18
CA ARG A 201 1.49 6.20 3.62
C ARG A 201 2.76 6.99 3.92
N MET A 202 2.71 7.84 4.93
CA MET A 202 3.88 8.47 5.54
C MET A 202 4.02 7.99 6.98
N ARG A 203 5.26 7.80 7.44
CA ARG A 203 5.54 7.55 8.85
C ARG A 203 6.24 8.73 9.50
N THR A 204 5.80 9.07 10.71
CA THR A 204 6.49 9.99 11.61
C THR A 204 6.98 9.29 12.87
N ILE A 205 8.06 9.81 13.46
CA ILE A 205 8.55 9.44 14.79
C ILE A 205 8.68 10.72 15.61
N ASN A 206 7.91 10.83 16.69
CA ASN A 206 7.78 12.02 17.52
C ASN A 206 7.43 13.27 16.69
N GLY A 207 6.52 13.11 15.72
CA GLY A 207 6.08 14.19 14.81
C GLY A 207 7.06 14.55 13.68
N GLN A 208 8.24 13.91 13.61
CA GLN A 208 9.20 14.11 12.53
C GLN A 208 9.03 13.02 11.45
N PRO A 209 8.87 13.37 10.17
CA PRO A 209 8.69 12.41 9.10
C PRO A 209 10.00 11.65 8.84
N VAL A 210 9.89 10.33 8.69
CA VAL A 210 11.05 9.43 8.50
C VAL A 210 10.98 8.64 7.20
N SER A 211 9.76 8.33 6.73
CA SER A 211 9.57 7.59 5.48
C SER A 211 8.24 7.89 4.82
N ALA A 212 8.18 7.59 3.53
CA ALA A 212 6.94 7.46 2.77
C ALA A 212 6.95 6.14 2.01
N ASP A 213 5.78 5.53 1.87
CA ASP A 213 5.56 4.23 1.28
C ASP A 213 4.62 4.39 0.10
N TYR A 214 5.20 4.17 -1.07
CA TYR A 214 4.54 4.30 -2.36
C TYR A 214 4.15 2.90 -2.83
N THR A 215 3.19 2.33 -2.10
CA THR A 215 2.68 0.99 -2.32
C THR A 215 1.40 1.04 -3.12
N THR A 216 1.43 0.45 -4.31
CA THR A 216 0.25 0.26 -5.16
C THR A 216 -0.53 -0.97 -4.73
N HIS A 217 -1.85 -0.90 -4.68
CA HIS A 217 -2.73 -2.02 -4.28
C HIS A 217 -2.26 -2.72 -2.98
N THR A 218 -1.94 -4.02 -3.02
CA THR A 218 -1.46 -4.81 -1.87
C THR A 218 0.07 -4.81 -1.71
N GLY A 219 0.79 -3.95 -2.45
CA GLY A 219 2.25 -3.95 -2.53
C GLY A 219 2.80 -5.02 -3.47
N GLY A 220 4.08 -5.37 -3.32
CA GLY A 220 4.73 -6.42 -4.12
C GLY A 220 5.76 -5.90 -5.12
N ARG A 221 6.14 -6.74 -6.10
CA ARG A 221 7.24 -6.50 -7.07
C ARG A 221 7.13 -5.16 -7.80
N PHE A 222 5.90 -4.73 -8.07
CA PHE A 222 5.61 -3.56 -8.90
C PHE A 222 5.29 -2.29 -8.10
N SER A 223 5.33 -2.39 -6.77
CA SER A 223 5.28 -1.26 -5.85
C SER A 223 6.65 -0.57 -5.79
N ALA A 224 6.65 0.77 -5.71
CA ALA A 224 7.89 1.51 -5.50
C ALA A 224 8.44 1.31 -4.07
N GLY A 225 7.55 1.02 -3.11
CA GLY A 225 7.85 0.63 -1.74
C GLY A 225 8.26 1.78 -0.83
N THR A 226 8.95 1.45 0.28
CA THR A 226 9.38 2.45 1.27
C THR A 226 10.61 3.24 0.80
N PHE A 227 10.54 4.55 0.96
CA PHE A 227 11.64 5.50 0.78
C PHE A 227 11.86 6.32 2.04
N ARG A 228 13.11 6.73 2.26
CA ARG A 228 13.43 7.70 3.32
C ARG A 228 12.81 9.04 3.00
N TRP A 229 12.38 9.75 4.04
CA TRP A 229 11.83 11.09 3.88
C TRP A 229 12.79 12.03 3.15
N GLU A 230 14.10 11.95 3.36
CA GLU A 230 15.08 12.76 2.63
C GLU A 230 15.18 12.45 1.12
N ASP A 231 14.81 11.25 0.69
CA ASP A 231 15.03 10.76 -0.69
C ASP A 231 13.85 11.03 -1.65
N ILE A 232 12.71 11.48 -1.13
CA ILE A 232 11.49 11.72 -1.89
C ILE A 232 11.39 13.18 -2.36
N GLU A 233 10.55 13.46 -3.34
CA GLU A 233 10.22 14.82 -3.74
C GLU A 233 9.22 15.43 -2.75
N LYS A 234 9.39 16.74 -2.48
CA LYS A 234 8.55 17.49 -1.55
C LYS A 234 8.35 18.91 -2.05
N ILE A 235 7.14 19.44 -1.89
CA ILE A 235 6.81 20.86 -2.09
C ILE A 235 6.26 21.38 -0.77
N ASP A 236 6.80 22.48 -0.25
CA ASP A 236 6.41 23.04 1.05
C ASP A 236 6.43 22.03 2.21
N ARG A 237 7.40 21.11 2.19
CA ARG A 237 7.55 20.00 3.15
C ARG A 237 6.45 18.92 3.08
N ARG A 238 5.60 18.95 2.06
CA ARG A 238 4.57 17.93 1.80
C ARG A 238 5.08 16.94 0.75
N PRO A 239 4.82 15.64 0.91
CA PRO A 239 5.32 14.64 -0.03
C PRO A 239 4.63 14.80 -1.39
N VAL A 240 5.40 14.59 -2.45
CA VAL A 240 4.87 14.47 -3.81
C VAL A 240 4.75 13.00 -4.18
N ALA A 241 3.64 12.63 -4.81
CA ALA A 241 3.38 11.31 -5.32
C ALA A 241 2.82 11.37 -6.75
N TYR A 242 3.19 10.40 -7.57
CA TYR A 242 2.80 10.31 -8.97
C TYR A 242 1.75 9.22 -9.13
N VAL A 243 0.70 9.49 -9.89
CA VAL A 243 -0.43 8.59 -10.12
C VAL A 243 -0.37 8.05 -11.55
N ALA A 244 -0.35 6.73 -11.68
CA ALA A 244 -0.38 6.06 -12.98
C ALA A 244 -1.71 6.25 -13.70
N ALA A 245 -1.66 6.48 -15.03
CA ALA A 245 -2.86 6.63 -15.83
C ALA A 245 -3.73 5.37 -15.79
N GLY A 246 -5.00 5.51 -15.40
CA GLY A 246 -6.01 4.46 -15.42
C GLY A 246 -5.92 3.42 -14.31
N SER A 247 -4.72 2.94 -13.93
CA SER A 247 -4.55 2.02 -12.80
C SER A 247 -4.41 2.71 -11.45
N HIS A 248 -4.18 4.03 -11.49
CA HIS A 248 -3.98 4.93 -10.36
C HIS A 248 -2.87 4.57 -9.37
N GLY A 249 -2.04 3.58 -9.69
CA GLY A 249 -0.94 3.16 -8.83
C GLY A 249 -0.11 4.36 -8.37
N VAL A 250 -0.02 4.56 -7.06
CA VAL A 250 0.69 5.68 -6.44
C VAL A 250 2.17 5.36 -6.26
N GLY A 251 3.04 6.22 -6.82
CA GLY A 251 4.46 5.94 -6.97
C GLY A 251 5.37 7.15 -6.95
N LYS A 252 6.65 6.88 -7.19
CA LYS A 252 7.64 7.89 -7.58
C LYS A 252 7.80 7.84 -9.10
N LEU A 253 8.03 8.99 -9.73
CA LEU A 253 8.30 9.08 -11.16
C LEU A 253 9.44 8.11 -11.58
N PHE A 254 9.22 7.35 -12.65
CA PHE A 254 10.08 6.26 -13.17
C PHE A 254 10.15 4.97 -12.32
N LYS A 255 9.31 4.83 -11.28
CA LYS A 255 9.25 3.61 -10.44
C LYS A 255 7.98 2.79 -10.53
N LEU A 256 7.01 3.25 -11.31
CA LEU A 256 5.81 2.51 -11.61
C LEU A 256 6.03 1.71 -12.89
N VAL A 257 5.50 0.49 -12.94
CA VAL A 257 5.46 -0.35 -14.17
C VAL A 257 4.32 0.12 -15.09
N ASP A 258 3.93 1.37 -14.96
CA ASP A 258 2.77 1.95 -15.62
C ASP A 258 3.08 3.30 -16.23
N ILE A 259 2.19 3.76 -17.09
CA ILE A 259 2.33 5.05 -17.75
C ILE A 259 2.20 6.16 -16.71
N THR A 260 3.32 6.86 -16.50
CA THR A 260 3.47 7.92 -15.51
C THR A 260 4.34 9.04 -16.08
N ASP A 261 3.92 10.26 -15.85
CA ASP A 261 4.61 11.49 -16.22
C ASP A 261 4.33 12.60 -15.19
N ASP A 262 4.87 13.79 -15.41
CA ASP A 262 4.66 14.99 -14.58
C ASP A 262 4.00 16.12 -15.39
N GLU A 263 3.26 15.80 -16.44
CA GLU A 263 2.70 16.81 -17.36
C GLU A 263 1.18 16.98 -17.20
N GLY A 264 0.52 16.06 -16.51
CA GLY A 264 -0.92 16.13 -16.25
C GLY A 264 -1.33 17.02 -15.06
N PRO A 265 -2.64 16.97 -14.72
CA PRO A 265 -3.21 17.78 -13.65
C PRO A 265 -2.56 17.58 -12.29
N ILE A 266 -2.54 18.64 -11.49
CA ILE A 266 -2.03 18.63 -10.11
C ILE A 266 -3.21 18.55 -9.15
N TRP A 267 -3.14 17.57 -8.25
CA TRP A 267 -4.06 17.42 -7.13
C TRP A 267 -3.36 17.84 -5.84
N ASP A 268 -3.50 19.13 -5.50
CA ASP A 268 -3.04 19.65 -4.22
C ASP A 268 -4.11 19.38 -3.16
N THR A 269 -3.83 18.42 -2.28
CA THR A 269 -4.80 17.93 -1.28
C THR A 269 -4.90 18.81 -0.04
N LYS A 270 -4.14 19.92 0.03
CA LYS A 270 -4.23 20.86 1.14
C LYS A 270 -5.66 21.31 1.33
N ASP A 271 -6.12 21.37 2.58
CA ASP A 271 -7.49 21.79 2.93
C ASP A 271 -8.62 20.89 2.38
N HIS A 272 -8.29 19.81 1.64
CA HIS A 272 -9.22 18.82 1.07
C HIS A 272 -9.07 17.43 1.72
N VAL A 273 -8.25 17.31 2.78
CA VAL A 273 -8.15 16.08 3.56
C VAL A 273 -9.38 15.94 4.45
N VAL A 274 -10.06 14.80 4.36
CA VAL A 274 -11.09 14.37 5.33
C VAL A 274 -10.38 13.55 6.40
N PRO A 275 -10.10 14.11 7.60
CA PRO A 275 -9.20 13.48 8.54
C PRO A 275 -9.94 12.57 9.53
N ALA A 276 -9.34 11.44 9.86
CA ALA A 276 -9.86 10.47 10.81
C ALA A 276 -8.73 9.84 11.63
N VAL A 277 -9.06 9.38 12.83
CA VAL A 277 -8.20 8.50 13.62
C VAL A 277 -8.76 7.09 13.53
N TYR A 278 -7.88 6.12 13.27
CA TYR A 278 -8.31 4.76 12.99
C TYR A 278 -8.66 3.93 14.25
N TRP A 279 -7.82 4.00 15.30
CA TRP A 279 -8.03 3.23 16.53
C TRP A 279 -7.84 4.09 17.79
N ASP A 280 -8.33 3.59 18.92
CA ASP A 280 -8.29 4.28 20.23
C ASP A 280 -6.89 4.40 20.84
N GLY A 281 -5.90 3.67 20.31
CA GLY A 281 -4.51 3.76 20.70
C GLY A 281 -3.71 2.50 20.38
N PRO A 282 -2.39 2.52 20.62
CA PRO A 282 -1.46 1.46 20.22
C PRO A 282 -1.55 0.19 21.07
N GLU A 283 -2.09 0.28 22.28
CA GLU A 283 -2.24 -0.83 23.23
C GLU A 283 -3.44 -1.72 22.89
N SER A 284 -4.64 -1.13 22.89
CA SER A 284 -5.89 -1.83 22.58
C SER A 284 -6.11 -2.02 21.09
N ARG A 285 -5.64 -1.08 20.26
CA ARG A 285 -5.85 -1.05 18.80
C ARG A 285 -7.31 -1.28 18.41
N ARG A 286 -8.25 -0.85 19.25
CA ARG A 286 -9.66 -1.02 18.96
C ARG A 286 -10.06 0.06 17.98
N ARG A 287 -10.56 -0.39 16.83
CA ARG A 287 -11.02 0.51 15.79
C ARG A 287 -12.07 1.46 16.34
N ILE A 288 -11.92 2.75 16.05
CA ILE A 288 -12.91 3.75 16.44
C ILE A 288 -14.17 3.52 15.60
N TRP A 289 -15.33 3.60 16.25
CA TRP A 289 -16.61 3.59 15.56
C TRP A 289 -17.02 5.02 15.24
N HIS A 290 -16.98 5.37 13.96
CA HIS A 290 -17.31 6.72 13.50
C HIS A 290 -18.82 6.99 13.52
N ARG A 291 -19.22 8.25 13.71
CA ARG A 291 -20.63 8.69 13.79
C ARG A 291 -20.88 9.84 12.81
N GLY A 292 -22.17 10.19 12.61
CA GLY A 292 -22.57 11.29 11.71
C GLY A 292 -22.08 11.04 10.28
N ASP A 293 -21.55 12.07 9.65
CA ASP A 293 -21.02 12.01 8.27
C ASP A 293 -19.68 11.28 8.15
N SER A 294 -19.07 10.84 9.25
CA SER A 294 -17.93 9.93 9.20
C SER A 294 -18.36 8.46 9.28
N SER A 295 -19.65 8.16 9.44
CA SER A 295 -20.11 6.78 9.68
C SER A 295 -19.80 5.83 8.53
N TRP A 296 -19.67 6.32 7.29
CA TRP A 296 -19.29 5.52 6.12
C TRP A 296 -17.90 4.90 6.25
N LEU A 297 -17.01 5.47 7.06
CA LEU A 297 -15.73 4.85 7.42
C LEU A 297 -15.92 3.51 8.14
N ASN A 298 -17.10 3.24 8.69
CA ASN A 298 -17.44 1.94 9.25
C ASN A 298 -17.96 0.93 8.21
N TYR A 299 -18.14 1.35 6.95
CA TYR A 299 -18.55 0.46 5.86
C TYR A 299 -17.52 -0.65 5.66
N ARG A 300 -18.03 -1.87 5.49
CA ARG A 300 -17.23 -3.08 5.40
C ARG A 300 -17.58 -3.90 4.16
N GLY A 301 -18.46 -3.45 3.27
CA GLY A 301 -18.67 -4.16 2.01
C GLY A 301 -17.51 -3.97 1.03
N ASN A 302 -17.66 -4.57 -0.15
CA ASN A 302 -16.76 -4.35 -1.28
C ASN A 302 -17.30 -3.19 -2.12
N TRP A 303 -16.43 -2.31 -2.56
CA TRP A 303 -16.79 -1.22 -3.45
C TRP A 303 -16.88 -1.74 -4.88
N GLY A 304 -17.83 -1.24 -5.65
CA GLY A 304 -17.99 -1.63 -7.05
C GLY A 304 -18.55 -3.03 -7.26
N ASN A 305 -18.58 -3.40 -8.54
CA ASN A 305 -19.13 -4.66 -9.01
C ASN A 305 -18.22 -5.85 -8.67
N LYS A 306 -18.83 -7.02 -8.55
CA LYS A 306 -18.10 -8.28 -8.41
C LYS A 306 -17.33 -8.58 -9.71
N GLY A 307 -16.07 -8.94 -9.56
CA GLY A 307 -15.21 -9.39 -10.65
C GLY A 307 -15.57 -10.77 -11.20
N GLN A 308 -14.94 -11.10 -12.32
CA GLN A 308 -15.10 -12.38 -13.00
C GLN A 308 -13.87 -13.26 -12.79
N ASP A 309 -14.09 -14.56 -12.63
CA ASP A 309 -13.03 -15.58 -12.48
C ASP A 309 -13.21 -16.77 -13.45
N ASP A 310 -14.22 -16.73 -14.32
CA ASP A 310 -14.63 -17.81 -15.22
C ASP A 310 -14.14 -17.64 -16.66
N CYS A 311 -13.40 -16.58 -16.98
CA CYS A 311 -12.83 -16.38 -18.31
C CYS A 311 -11.82 -17.49 -18.66
N TRP A 312 -11.80 -17.93 -19.92
CA TRP A 312 -11.05 -19.13 -20.32
C TRP A 312 -9.52 -19.00 -20.14
N TRP A 313 -8.99 -17.78 -20.15
CA TRP A 313 -7.58 -17.48 -19.89
C TRP A 313 -7.24 -17.26 -18.41
N HIS A 314 -8.22 -17.25 -17.50
CA HIS A 314 -7.99 -16.99 -16.07
C HIS A 314 -6.92 -17.93 -15.47
N ARG A 315 -6.88 -19.19 -15.91
CA ARG A 315 -5.88 -20.18 -15.45
C ARG A 315 -4.45 -19.89 -15.90
N VAL A 316 -4.28 -19.05 -16.92
CA VAL A 316 -2.98 -18.71 -17.52
C VAL A 316 -2.49 -17.36 -17.01
N VAL A 317 -3.39 -16.37 -16.95
CA VAL A 317 -3.04 -14.97 -16.64
C VAL A 317 -3.36 -14.60 -15.18
N GLY A 318 -4.29 -15.31 -14.54
CA GLY A 318 -4.66 -15.12 -13.12
C GLY A 318 -5.75 -14.08 -12.86
N TYR A 319 -6.25 -13.38 -13.88
CA TYR A 319 -7.32 -12.39 -13.77
C TYR A 319 -8.06 -12.21 -15.12
N CYS A 320 -9.31 -11.73 -15.03
CA CYS A 320 -10.20 -11.49 -16.17
C CYS A 320 -10.22 -10.00 -16.57
N GLN A 321 -11.09 -9.66 -17.53
CA GLN A 321 -11.29 -8.28 -17.95
C GLN A 321 -11.81 -7.42 -16.80
N VAL A 322 -12.81 -7.92 -16.07
CA VAL A 322 -13.36 -7.27 -14.87
C VAL A 322 -12.92 -8.03 -13.62
N VAL A 323 -12.44 -7.31 -12.61
CA VAL A 323 -11.97 -7.88 -11.33
C VAL A 323 -12.66 -7.20 -10.14
N ASP A 324 -12.52 -7.78 -8.95
CA ASP A 324 -12.95 -7.13 -7.72
C ASP A 324 -12.08 -5.88 -7.48
N ALA A 325 -12.70 -4.77 -7.09
CA ALA A 325 -11.95 -3.59 -6.67
C ALA A 325 -11.10 -3.83 -5.41
N PRO A 326 -10.00 -3.08 -5.23
CA PRO A 326 -9.32 -2.99 -3.95
C PRO A 326 -10.30 -2.64 -2.82
N TRP A 327 -10.02 -3.19 -1.65
CA TRP A 327 -10.80 -2.88 -0.47
C TRP A 327 -10.57 -1.43 -0.08
N GLY A 328 -11.64 -0.67 0.15
CA GLY A 328 -11.55 0.70 0.62
C GLY A 328 -11.05 0.85 2.07
N PRO A 329 -10.96 2.10 2.56
CA PRO A 329 -10.29 2.43 3.82
C PRO A 329 -11.14 2.00 5.02
N ASN A 330 -10.94 0.77 5.49
CA ASN A 330 -11.46 0.29 6.78
C ASN A 330 -10.84 -1.04 7.23
N ARG A 331 -9.73 -1.41 6.61
CA ARG A 331 -9.11 -2.73 6.71
C ARG A 331 -7.60 -2.52 6.62
N TYR A 332 -6.83 -3.42 7.23
CA TYR A 332 -5.38 -3.53 7.00
C TYR A 332 -4.50 -2.33 7.42
N PHE A 333 -5.01 -1.39 8.24
CA PHE A 333 -4.14 -0.46 8.95
C PHE A 333 -3.32 -1.17 10.03
N GLY A 334 -2.16 -0.61 10.35
CA GLY A 334 -1.27 -1.17 11.37
C GLY A 334 -0.18 -2.10 10.84
N ILE A 335 -0.07 -2.27 9.51
CA ILE A 335 1.00 -3.03 8.86
C ILE A 335 2.30 -2.17 8.84
N PRO A 336 3.46 -2.75 9.17
CA PRO A 336 4.75 -2.06 9.06
C PRO A 336 5.07 -1.60 7.62
N PRO A 337 6.10 -0.76 7.41
CA PRO A 337 6.66 -0.50 6.09
C PRO A 337 7.07 -1.74 5.33
N ASP A 338 7.06 -1.64 4.00
CA ASP A 338 7.56 -2.68 3.09
C ASP A 338 8.98 -3.12 3.48
N CYS A 339 9.79 -2.19 3.99
CA CYS A 339 11.10 -2.47 4.54
C CYS A 339 11.50 -1.49 5.65
N ILE A 340 12.35 -1.96 6.55
CA ILE A 340 12.95 -1.13 7.61
C ILE A 340 14.15 -0.38 7.03
N LEU A 341 14.17 0.93 7.22
CA LEU A 341 15.29 1.77 6.80
C LEU A 341 16.48 1.56 7.73
N ALA A 342 17.65 1.18 7.19
CA ALA A 342 18.85 0.96 7.99
C ALA A 342 20.12 1.52 7.32
N PRO A 343 20.91 2.35 8.01
CA PRO A 343 22.19 2.82 7.50
C PRO A 343 23.21 1.68 7.42
N LEU A 344 24.00 1.69 6.35
CA LEU A 344 25.16 0.82 6.17
C LEU A 344 26.28 1.19 7.15
N VAL A 345 27.05 0.19 7.60
CA VAL A 345 28.21 0.37 8.47
C VAL A 345 29.41 -0.47 8.02
N ALA A 346 30.61 0.05 8.28
CA ALA A 346 31.86 -0.67 8.05
C ALA A 346 32.13 -1.62 9.22
N GLY A 347 31.61 -2.84 9.16
CA GLY A 347 31.93 -3.87 10.16
C GLY A 347 30.81 -4.86 10.41
N ARG A 348 30.35 -4.92 11.66
CA ARG A 348 29.31 -5.84 12.11
C ARG A 348 27.95 -5.21 11.96
N SER A 349 26.95 -6.02 11.65
CA SER A 349 25.57 -5.57 11.75
C SER A 349 25.15 -5.48 13.21
N THR A 350 24.37 -4.46 13.55
CA THR A 350 23.71 -4.31 14.84
C THR A 350 22.20 -4.31 14.61
N TYR A 351 21.47 -5.09 15.40
CA TYR A 351 20.02 -5.21 15.36
C TYR A 351 19.44 -4.86 16.72
N ASP A 352 18.66 -3.79 16.76
CA ASP A 352 17.89 -3.36 17.92
C ASP A 352 16.40 -3.59 17.67
N PHE A 353 15.73 -4.36 18.52
CA PHE A 353 14.30 -4.67 18.36
C PHE A 353 13.59 -4.88 19.69
N LYS A 354 12.25 -4.87 19.65
CA LYS A 354 11.34 -5.17 20.75
C LYS A 354 10.26 -6.14 20.31
N PHE A 355 9.54 -6.70 21.29
CA PHE A 355 8.40 -7.59 21.08
C PHE A 355 7.11 -6.96 21.56
N SER A 356 6.01 -7.26 20.87
CA SER A 356 4.68 -6.84 21.32
C SER A 356 4.27 -7.59 22.59
N SER A 357 3.34 -7.02 23.35
CA SER A 357 2.75 -7.67 24.54
C SER A 357 2.29 -9.10 24.27
N SER A 358 1.59 -9.34 23.15
CA SER A 358 1.14 -10.67 22.75
C SER A 358 2.28 -11.69 22.59
N VAL A 359 3.41 -11.26 22.05
CA VAL A 359 4.60 -12.10 21.92
C VAL A 359 5.24 -12.36 23.28
N LEU A 360 5.30 -11.35 24.14
CA LEU A 360 5.86 -11.47 25.48
C LEU A 360 5.06 -12.45 26.35
N ASP A 361 3.73 -12.37 26.29
CA ASP A 361 2.83 -13.28 27.01
C ASP A 361 3.01 -14.71 26.53
N TRP A 362 3.00 -14.94 25.21
CA TRP A 362 3.24 -16.25 24.63
C TRP A 362 4.62 -16.81 25.02
N ALA A 363 5.66 -15.98 24.94
CA ALA A 363 7.03 -16.37 25.27
C ALA A 363 7.15 -16.81 26.74
N LYS A 364 6.44 -16.12 27.64
CA LYS A 364 6.39 -16.47 29.06
C LYS A 364 5.69 -17.81 29.30
N GLU A 365 4.56 -18.06 28.65
CA GLU A 365 3.82 -19.33 28.76
C GLU A 365 4.65 -20.53 28.26
N HIS A 366 5.52 -20.30 27.27
CA HIS A 366 6.33 -21.34 26.64
C HIS A 366 7.77 -21.43 27.19
N ASN A 367 8.07 -20.72 28.28
CA ASN A 367 9.39 -20.71 28.93
C ASN A 367 10.54 -20.39 27.96
N ILE A 368 10.31 -19.42 27.07
CA ILE A 368 11.33 -18.95 26.13
C ILE A 368 12.45 -18.26 26.91
N ALA A 369 13.68 -18.66 26.60
CA ALA A 369 14.87 -18.14 27.26
C ALA A 369 15.82 -17.43 26.29
N LEU A 370 15.73 -17.75 25.00
CA LEU A 370 16.66 -17.29 23.97
C LEU A 370 15.89 -16.77 22.75
N VAL A 371 16.48 -15.80 22.07
CA VAL A 371 16.05 -15.30 20.77
C VAL A 371 17.15 -15.59 19.78
N LYS A 372 16.83 -16.37 18.75
CA LYS A 372 17.68 -16.55 17.58
C LYS A 372 17.36 -15.46 16.58
N ILE A 373 18.39 -14.81 16.05
CA ILE A 373 18.28 -13.84 14.96
C ILE A 373 18.95 -14.42 13.72
N GLU A 374 18.34 -14.22 12.57
CA GLU A 374 18.91 -14.58 11.27
C GLU A 374 18.91 -13.36 10.38
N GLN A 375 20.10 -12.84 10.07
CA GLN A 375 20.31 -11.87 9.01
C GLN A 375 20.33 -12.62 7.68
N VAL A 376 19.42 -12.25 6.79
CA VAL A 376 19.30 -12.80 5.44
C VAL A 376 20.21 -12.00 4.52
N CYS A 377 21.16 -12.69 3.92
CA CYS A 377 22.15 -12.15 3.02
C CYS A 377 21.87 -12.60 1.59
N THR A 378 22.15 -11.73 0.63
CA THR A 378 22.03 -12.03 -0.80
C THR A 378 23.25 -11.58 -1.58
N ARG A 379 23.51 -12.24 -2.72
CA ARG A 379 24.43 -11.76 -3.77
C ARG A 379 23.99 -12.29 -5.14
N PRO A 380 24.33 -11.60 -6.24
CA PRO A 380 24.22 -12.19 -7.58
C PRO A 380 25.05 -13.47 -7.68
N LYS A 381 24.56 -14.48 -8.39
CA LYS A 381 25.39 -15.62 -8.81
C LYS A 381 26.28 -15.15 -9.96
N ASN A 382 27.56 -15.47 -9.91
CA ASN A 382 28.42 -15.24 -11.07
C ASN A 382 27.97 -16.19 -12.20
N ASN A 383 27.52 -15.66 -13.33
CA ASN A 383 27.63 -16.37 -14.59
C ASN A 383 29.09 -16.23 -15.04
N ASP A 384 29.74 -17.33 -15.38
CA ASP A 384 31.13 -17.34 -15.87
C ASP A 384 31.28 -16.74 -17.28
N ASP A 385 30.22 -16.14 -17.85
CA ASP A 385 30.15 -15.70 -19.26
C ASP A 385 29.87 -14.19 -19.47
N ASP A 386 29.76 -13.37 -18.42
CA ASP A 386 29.54 -11.92 -18.59
C ASP A 386 30.88 -11.16 -18.47
N ASP A 387 31.49 -10.90 -19.62
CA ASP A 387 32.59 -9.96 -19.80
C ASP A 387 32.20 -8.56 -19.27
N ASP A 388 33.13 -7.93 -18.57
CA ASP A 388 33.03 -6.60 -18.00
C ASP A 388 32.64 -5.55 -19.08
N ASP A 389 31.43 -4.99 -19.03
CA ASP A 389 31.10 -3.73 -19.71
C ASP A 389 30.36 -2.77 -18.75
N ASP A 390 31.13 -1.75 -18.36
CA ASP A 390 30.86 -0.37 -17.98
C ASP A 390 29.71 0.07 -17.04
N ASP A 391 30.13 0.97 -16.15
CA ASP A 391 29.35 1.78 -15.19
C ASP A 391 28.21 2.57 -15.84
N ASP A 392 26.95 2.24 -15.49
CA ASP A 392 25.86 3.22 -15.46
C ASP A 392 25.31 3.35 -14.02
N PRO A 393 25.55 4.47 -13.31
CA PRO A 393 25.13 4.63 -11.92
C PRO A 393 23.65 4.93 -11.72
N ASP A 394 22.86 5.08 -12.79
CA ASP A 394 21.45 5.50 -12.72
C ASP A 394 20.42 4.39 -13.04
N ASP A 395 20.86 3.17 -13.39
CA ASP A 395 19.94 2.07 -13.71
C ASP A 395 19.47 1.34 -12.44
N VAL A 396 18.41 1.89 -11.85
CA VAL A 396 17.78 1.36 -10.65
C VAL A 396 16.86 0.19 -11.03
N TYR A 397 17.41 -1.01 -11.26
CA TYR A 397 16.59 -2.21 -11.35
C TYR A 397 16.09 -2.63 -9.96
N VAL A 398 14.77 -2.61 -9.79
CA VAL A 398 14.08 -3.10 -8.59
C VAL A 398 14.08 -4.63 -8.67
N TYR A 399 15.02 -5.21 -7.92
CA TYR A 399 15.27 -6.65 -7.71
C TYR A 399 14.05 -7.55 -7.83
N ASN A 400 14.14 -8.56 -8.71
CA ASN A 400 13.23 -9.69 -8.66
C ASN A 400 13.79 -10.99 -9.24
N ASP A 401 15.05 -11.33 -9.00
CA ASP A 401 15.69 -12.55 -9.54
C ASP A 401 15.42 -13.81 -8.71
N GLU A 402 14.41 -13.79 -7.82
CA GLU A 402 14.03 -14.97 -7.05
C GLU A 402 13.35 -16.04 -7.93
N GLU A 403 12.76 -15.64 -9.06
CA GLU A 403 12.10 -16.56 -9.99
C GLU A 403 13.03 -17.14 -11.07
N GLU A 404 14.18 -16.51 -11.34
CA GLU A 404 15.15 -17.01 -12.35
C GLU A 404 16.39 -17.69 -11.71
N GLY A 405 16.48 -17.72 -10.39
CA GLY A 405 17.54 -18.44 -9.70
C GLY A 405 18.92 -17.77 -9.84
N GLU A 406 18.96 -16.47 -10.08
CA GLU A 406 20.20 -15.69 -10.30
C GLU A 406 20.76 -15.10 -9.00
N ILE A 407 20.05 -15.21 -7.87
CA ILE A 407 20.50 -14.75 -6.56
C ILE A 407 20.84 -15.94 -5.65
N GLU A 408 21.96 -15.85 -4.96
CA GLU A 408 22.29 -16.71 -3.83
C GLU A 408 21.80 -16.09 -2.52
N ILE A 409 21.12 -16.88 -1.69
CA ILE A 409 20.58 -16.47 -0.39
C ILE A 409 21.17 -17.35 0.71
N TRP A 410 21.69 -16.74 1.78
CA TRP A 410 22.16 -17.46 2.97
C TRP A 410 21.94 -16.63 4.24
N ASN A 411 22.05 -17.28 5.40
CA ASN A 411 21.80 -16.62 6.69
C ASN A 411 23.06 -16.49 7.53
N VAL A 412 23.23 -15.34 8.17
CA VAL A 412 24.15 -15.15 9.31
C VAL A 412 23.32 -15.18 10.58
N GLN A 413 23.63 -16.11 11.47
CA GLN A 413 22.83 -16.37 12.66
C GLN A 413 23.52 -15.83 13.93
N GLY A 414 22.70 -15.42 14.90
CA GLY A 414 23.14 -15.15 16.26
C GLY A 414 22.08 -15.54 17.27
N LEU A 415 22.48 -15.54 18.54
CA LEU A 415 21.63 -15.93 19.66
C LEU A 415 21.83 -14.90 20.78
N THR A 416 20.73 -14.47 21.38
CA THR A 416 20.73 -13.58 22.55
C THR A 416 19.76 -14.10 23.59
N GLU A 417 19.94 -13.71 24.84
CA GLU A 417 18.96 -13.93 25.90
C GLU A 417 17.66 -13.19 25.60
N PHE A 418 16.53 -13.81 25.95
CA PHE A 418 15.22 -13.19 25.91
C PHE A 418 15.04 -12.27 27.13
N LYS A 419 15.19 -10.96 26.91
CA LYS A 419 15.11 -9.91 27.95
C LYS A 419 13.68 -9.40 28.26
N GLY A 420 12.63 -10.08 27.81
CA GLY A 420 11.25 -9.62 28.03
C GLY A 420 10.96 -8.28 27.35
N THR A 421 10.46 -7.30 28.11
CA THR A 421 10.06 -5.95 27.62
C THR A 421 11.23 -5.05 27.26
N GLU A 422 12.45 -5.39 27.68
CA GLU A 422 13.63 -4.61 27.35
C GLU A 422 13.99 -4.73 25.87
N ARG A 423 14.68 -3.72 25.34
CA ARG A 423 15.22 -3.78 23.99
C ARG A 423 16.31 -4.85 23.90
N HIS A 424 16.23 -5.67 22.86
CA HIS A 424 17.27 -6.63 22.50
C HIS A 424 18.22 -5.98 21.50
N THR A 425 19.52 -6.11 21.75
CA THR A 425 20.58 -5.63 20.85
C THR A 425 21.49 -6.81 20.51
N VAL A 426 21.63 -7.10 19.22
CA VAL A 426 22.45 -8.22 18.75
C VAL A 426 23.42 -7.77 17.68
N ASN A 427 24.68 -8.20 17.81
CA ASN A 427 25.73 -7.91 16.83
C ASN A 427 26.06 -9.15 16.00
N LEU A 428 25.93 -9.07 14.68
CA LEU A 428 26.21 -10.16 13.74
C LEU A 428 27.40 -9.86 12.85
N ALA A 429 28.03 -10.91 12.33
CA ALA A 429 29.03 -10.75 11.28
C ALA A 429 28.36 -10.15 10.02
N PRO A 430 29.09 -9.38 9.20
CA PRO A 430 28.57 -8.92 7.92
C PRO A 430 28.25 -10.12 6.99
N CYS A 431 27.36 -9.90 6.04
CA CYS A 431 27.29 -10.70 4.83
C CYS A 431 28.67 -10.65 4.15
N LYS A 432 29.21 -11.82 3.82
CA LYS A 432 30.52 -11.98 3.20
C LYS A 432 30.37 -12.30 1.73
N GLY A 433 31.29 -11.78 0.92
CA GLY A 433 31.36 -12.05 -0.52
C GLY A 433 31.41 -10.76 -1.33
N ARG A 434 31.88 -10.86 -2.58
CA ARG A 434 31.75 -9.76 -3.55
C ARG A 434 30.27 -9.49 -3.76
N GLN A 435 29.90 -8.20 -3.78
CA GLN A 435 28.51 -7.73 -3.98
C GLN A 435 27.48 -8.31 -2.99
N SER A 436 27.91 -8.82 -1.83
CA SER A 436 26.97 -9.32 -0.83
C SER A 436 26.24 -8.18 -0.10
N ALA A 437 24.94 -8.36 0.12
CA ALA A 437 24.09 -7.37 0.74
C ALA A 437 23.21 -7.97 1.85
N VAL A 438 22.87 -7.18 2.85
CA VAL A 438 21.79 -7.47 3.80
C VAL A 438 20.46 -7.23 3.10
N ARG A 439 19.57 -8.24 3.08
CA ARG A 439 18.25 -8.17 2.46
C ARG A 439 17.12 -8.05 3.48
N ALA A 440 17.21 -8.84 4.54
CA ALA A 440 16.14 -8.97 5.53
C ALA A 440 16.69 -9.50 6.85
N TYR A 441 15.83 -9.55 7.86
CA TYR A 441 16.11 -10.37 9.04
C TYR A 441 14.83 -10.99 9.60
N LYS A 442 15.01 -12.07 10.36
CA LYS A 442 13.93 -12.77 11.06
C LYS A 442 14.38 -13.20 12.46
N LEU A 443 13.40 -13.43 13.31
CA LEU A 443 13.58 -13.83 14.70
C LEU A 443 12.91 -15.17 14.97
N SER A 444 13.52 -15.98 15.84
CA SER A 444 12.91 -17.20 16.37
C SER A 444 13.01 -17.22 17.90
N LEU A 445 11.95 -17.69 18.56
CA LEU A 445 11.93 -17.89 20.00
C LEU A 445 12.34 -19.30 20.36
N CYS A 446 13.30 -19.41 21.26
CA CYS A 446 13.96 -20.66 21.56
C CYS A 446 14.05 -20.92 23.07
N LEU A 447 13.97 -22.20 23.40
CA LEU A 447 14.20 -22.71 24.75
C LEU A 447 15.68 -22.62 25.11
N ILE A 448 16.00 -22.76 26.39
CA ILE A 448 17.39 -22.72 26.89
C ILE A 448 18.31 -23.78 26.26
N ASN A 449 17.74 -24.89 25.77
CA ASN A 449 18.47 -25.94 25.06
C ASN A 449 18.71 -25.63 23.57
N GLY A 450 18.35 -24.43 23.11
CA GLY A 450 18.51 -23.98 21.72
C GLY A 450 17.39 -24.41 20.76
N LYS A 451 16.42 -25.23 21.20
CA LYS A 451 15.27 -25.60 20.35
C LYS A 451 14.34 -24.41 20.17
N CYS A 452 14.17 -23.96 18.93
CA CYS A 452 13.22 -22.90 18.59
C CYS A 452 11.81 -23.45 18.42
N LEU A 453 10.84 -22.82 19.09
CA LEU A 453 9.43 -23.20 19.08
C LEU A 453 8.60 -22.39 18.10
N SER A 454 9.04 -21.18 17.79
CA SER A 454 8.36 -20.29 16.85
C SER A 454 9.36 -19.45 16.07
N SER A 455 8.99 -19.08 14.84
CA SER A 455 9.79 -18.23 13.95
C SER A 455 8.90 -17.21 13.26
N SER A 456 9.44 -16.01 13.11
CA SER A 456 8.80 -14.90 12.41
C SER A 456 8.87 -15.07 10.90
N ARG A 457 8.02 -14.30 10.20
CA ARG A 457 8.31 -13.93 8.81
C ARG A 457 9.52 -13.01 8.76
N GLU A 458 10.12 -12.91 7.58
CA GLU A 458 11.21 -11.95 7.33
C GLU A 458 10.66 -10.53 7.29
N ARG A 459 11.39 -9.59 7.88
CA ARG A 459 11.22 -8.15 7.65
C ARG A 459 12.32 -7.69 6.70
N ARG A 460 11.94 -7.15 5.54
CA ARG A 460 12.88 -6.62 4.55
C ARG A 460 13.59 -5.39 5.11
N ILE A 461 14.81 -5.15 4.64
CA ILE A 461 15.65 -4.04 5.06
C ILE A 461 15.97 -3.21 3.82
N CYS A 462 15.70 -1.91 3.89
CA CYS A 462 16.10 -0.94 2.88
C CYS A 462 17.34 -0.21 3.37
N THR A 463 18.48 -0.68 2.88
CA THR A 463 19.78 -0.16 3.25
C THR A 463 20.10 1.14 2.52
N TYR A 464 20.77 2.05 3.22
CA TYR A 464 21.20 3.32 2.66
C TYR A 464 22.57 3.73 3.22
N GLU A 465 23.26 4.63 2.53
CA GLU A 465 24.49 5.24 3.04
C GLU A 465 24.18 6.65 3.54
N GLN A 466 24.65 7.00 4.75
CA GLN A 466 24.39 8.32 5.32
C GLN A 466 24.93 9.43 4.41
N GLY A 467 24.11 10.46 4.18
CA GLY A 467 24.45 11.57 3.31
C GLY A 467 24.38 11.29 1.81
N LYS A 468 24.11 10.05 1.38
CA LYS A 468 23.87 9.72 -0.03
C LYS A 468 22.38 9.52 -0.29
N LYS A 469 21.94 9.87 -1.50
CA LYS A 469 20.54 9.68 -1.94
C LYS A 469 20.31 8.23 -2.36
N GLY A 470 19.12 7.71 -2.06
CA GLY A 470 18.63 6.43 -2.55
C GLY A 470 19.17 5.19 -1.80
N LYS A 471 18.67 4.03 -2.21
CA LYS A 471 19.04 2.72 -1.64
C LYS A 471 20.48 2.37 -2.04
N LYS A 472 21.22 1.76 -1.11
CA LYS A 472 22.59 1.29 -1.33
C LYS A 472 22.75 -0.09 -0.73
N PHE A 473 23.37 -1.00 -1.45
CA PHE A 473 23.59 -2.37 -1.01
C PHE A 473 24.89 -2.49 -0.22
N GLY A 474 24.89 -3.32 0.83
CA GLY A 474 26.08 -3.55 1.62
C GLY A 474 25.91 -4.66 2.64
N GLY A 475 27.03 -5.22 3.10
CA GLY A 475 27.05 -6.44 3.90
C GLY A 475 26.75 -6.25 5.39
N ALA A 476 26.69 -5.02 5.90
CA ALA A 476 26.36 -4.77 7.30
C ALA A 476 25.54 -3.50 7.50
N VAL A 477 24.68 -3.53 8.53
CA VAL A 477 23.72 -2.49 8.84
C VAL A 477 23.70 -2.14 10.32
N ASN A 478 23.42 -0.89 10.67
CA ASN A 478 23.00 -0.53 12.02
C ASN A 478 21.49 -0.34 12.03
N LEU A 479 20.74 -1.38 12.38
CA LEU A 479 19.29 -1.42 12.28
C LEU A 479 18.62 -1.18 13.63
N LEU A 480 17.82 -0.13 13.69
CA LEU A 480 16.86 0.11 14.76
C LEU A 480 15.45 -0.21 14.25
N ASP A 481 14.92 -1.37 14.65
CA ASP A 481 13.54 -1.73 14.38
C ASP A 481 12.65 -1.07 15.43
N VAL A 482 11.96 -0.02 14.99
CA VAL A 482 11.05 0.76 15.83
C VAL A 482 9.69 0.09 15.99
N ASP A 483 9.34 -0.85 15.11
CA ASP A 483 8.10 -1.61 15.19
C ASP A 483 8.28 -2.83 16.09
N ASP A 484 7.40 -2.99 17.07
CA ASP A 484 7.36 -4.20 17.87
C ASP A 484 7.15 -5.44 16.98
N TRP A 485 7.93 -6.49 17.22
CA TRP A 485 7.72 -7.79 16.59
C TRP A 485 6.42 -8.40 17.06
N ARG A 486 5.58 -8.75 16.09
CA ARG A 486 4.27 -9.36 16.25
C ARG A 486 4.23 -10.65 15.44
N TRP A 487 3.63 -11.69 16.00
CA TRP A 487 3.25 -12.90 15.27
C TRP A 487 1.74 -13.05 15.31
N ASN A 488 1.12 -13.24 14.14
CA ASN A 488 -0.25 -13.71 14.08
C ASN A 488 -0.19 -15.20 14.43
N TYR A 489 -0.70 -15.57 15.61
CA TYR A 489 -0.85 -16.96 16.03
C TYR A 489 -2.30 -17.40 15.91
#